data_AF-A0A914C0I0-F1
#
_entry.id   AF-A0A914C0I0-F1
#
_cell.length_a   1.000
_cell.length_b   1.000
_cell.length_c   1.000
_cell.angle_alpha   90.00
_cell.angle_beta   90.00
_cell.angle_gamma   90.00
#
_symmetry.space_group_name_H-M   'P 1'
#
loop_
_entity.id
_entity.type
_entity.pdbx_description
1 polymer ?
#
loop_
_entity_poly.entity_id
_entity_poly.type
_entity_poly.pdbx_seq_one_letter_code
_entity_poly.pdbx_strand_id
1 'polypeptide(L)'
;MVVVYSNTTTASLFVGTYYAYVVEGAILLFFNLYLALVIFFTKRLRSQKEYVVIASNMIFDATFGLGYFIAGIYRLQIYYTEQCN
;
A
#
# COMPACT_ATOMS: atom_id res chain seq x y z
N MET A 1 33.93 -3.05 22.01
CA MET A 1 33.35 -4.10 21.15
C MET A 1 32.72 -3.40 19.96
N VAL A 2 33.40 -3.36 18.82
CA VAL A 2 32.87 -2.71 17.61
C VAL A 2 31.93 -3.73 16.95
N VAL A 3 30.63 -3.45 16.97
CA VAL A 3 29.63 -4.28 16.27
C VAL A 3 29.80 -3.99 14.78
N VAL A 4 30.50 -4.89 14.08
CA VAL A 4 30.59 -4.88 12.62
C VAL A 4 29.26 -5.40 12.10
N TYR A 5 28.37 -4.50 11.68
CA TYR A 5 27.13 -4.88 11.00
C TYR A 5 27.51 -5.44 9.62
N SER A 6 27.21 -6.72 9.39
CA SER A 6 27.28 -7.32 8.06
C SER A 6 26.26 -6.63 7.15
N ASN A 7 26.75 -5.75 6.27
CA ASN A 7 25.97 -4.94 5.32
C ASN A 7 24.98 -5.75 4.46
N THR A 8 25.24 -7.05 4.28
CA THR A 8 24.39 -7.97 3.51
C THR A 8 23.02 -8.21 4.15
N THR A 9 22.97 -8.35 5.48
CA THR A 9 21.74 -8.69 6.23
C THR A 9 20.75 -7.53 6.28
N THR A 10 21.25 -6.30 6.42
CA THR A 10 20.44 -5.08 6.43
C THR A 10 19.87 -4.79 5.04
N ALA A 11 20.66 -4.95 3.97
CA ALA A 11 20.19 -4.75 2.59
C ALA A 11 19.01 -5.68 2.23
N SER A 12 19.08 -6.97 2.59
CA SER A 12 17.97 -7.91 2.35
C SER A 12 16.71 -7.54 3.13
N LEU A 13 16.85 -6.99 4.34
CA LEU A 13 15.72 -6.54 5.16
C LEU A 13 15.02 -5.33 4.53
N PHE A 14 15.79 -4.37 4.01
CA PHE A 14 15.25 -3.18 3.34
C PHE A 14 14.48 -3.54 2.07
N VAL A 15 15.03 -4.42 1.24
CA VAL A 15 14.38 -4.88 0.00
C VAL A 15 13.07 -5.62 0.31
N GLY A 16 13.07 -6.53 1.28
CA GLY A 16 11.86 -7.22 1.72
C GLY A 16 10.79 -6.26 2.22
N THR A 17 11.21 -5.20 2.94
CA THR A 17 10.31 -4.15 3.41
C THR A 17 9.68 -3.39 2.23
N TYR A 18 10.45 -3.04 1.19
CA TYR A 18 9.91 -2.32 0.04
C TYR A 18 8.87 -3.14 -0.73
N TYR A 19 9.10 -4.45 -0.90
CA TYR A 19 8.10 -5.34 -1.48
C TYR A 19 6.84 -5.43 -0.61
N ALA A 20 6.99 -5.46 0.72
CA ALA A 20 5.83 -5.44 1.62
C ALA A 20 4.99 -4.17 1.41
N TYR A 21 5.60 -2.98 1.32
CA TYR A 21 4.88 -1.73 1.01
C TYR A 21 4.10 -1.81 -0.31
N VAL A 22 4.68 -2.39 -1.35
CA VAL A 22 4.00 -2.56 -2.65
C VAL A 22 2.81 -3.52 -2.52
N VAL A 23 3.01 -4.69 -1.91
CA VAL A 23 1.96 -5.71 -1.80
C VAL A 23 0.82 -5.24 -0.90
N GLU A 24 1.14 -4.71 0.29
CA GLU A 24 0.14 -4.19 1.22
C GLU A 24 -0.63 -3.01 0.63
N GLY A 25 0.07 -2.07 -0.02
CA GLY A 25 -0.56 -0.95 -0.69
C GLY A 25 -1.50 -1.38 -1.81
N ALA A 26 -1.11 -2.37 -2.62
CA ALA A 26 -1.94 -2.92 -3.69
C ALA A 26 -3.20 -3.62 -3.16
N ILE A 27 -3.07 -4.41 -2.09
CA ILE A 27 -4.20 -5.10 -1.45
C ILE A 27 -5.18 -4.08 -0.86
N LEU A 28 -4.68 -3.13 -0.07
CA LEU A 28 -5.50 -2.07 0.52
C LEU A 28 -6.23 -1.26 -0.54
N LEU A 29 -5.54 -0.86 -1.61
CA LEU A 29 -6.13 -0.12 -2.71
C LEU A 29 -7.23 -0.92 -3.41
N PHE A 30 -6.93 -2.16 -3.81
CA PHE A 30 -7.83 -2.97 -4.63
C PHE A 30 -9.13 -3.32 -3.88
N PHE A 31 -9.02 -3.85 -2.66
CA PHE A 31 -10.21 -4.29 -1.92
C PHE A 31 -11.08 -3.12 -1.46
N ASN A 32 -10.47 -2.05 -0.96
CA ASN A 32 -11.25 -0.89 -0.49
C ASN A 32 -11.90 -0.14 -1.65
N LEU A 33 -11.19 0.02 -2.78
CA LEU A 33 -11.78 0.65 -3.96
C LEU A 33 -12.91 -0.20 -4.55
N TYR A 34 -12.72 -1.52 -4.65
CA TYR A 34 -13.76 -2.43 -5.12
C TYR A 34 -15.02 -2.36 -4.24
N LEU A 35 -14.87 -2.47 -2.91
CA LEU A 35 -16.00 -2.43 -1.98
C LEU A 35 -16.70 -1.06 -1.97
N ALA A 36 -15.93 0.04 -2.01
CA ALA A 36 -16.50 1.37 -2.14
C ALA A 36 -17.35 1.47 -3.43
N LEU A 37 -16.83 1.04 -4.57
CA LEU A 37 -17.57 1.06 -5.84
C LEU A 37 -18.86 0.23 -5.77
N VAL A 38 -18.83 -0.97 -5.18
CA VAL A 38 -20.02 -1.81 -4.98
C VAL A 38 -21.09 -1.05 -4.18
N ILE A 39 -20.72 -0.37 -3.10
CA ILE A 39 -21.66 0.43 -2.29
C ILE A 39 -22.21 1.62 -3.11
N PHE A 40 -21.36 2.33 -3.86
CA PHE A 40 -21.77 3.48 -4.67
C PHE A 40 -22.73 3.11 -5.80
N PHE A 41 -22.50 1.98 -6.48
CA PHE A 41 -23.35 1.50 -7.58
C PHE A 41 -24.62 0.81 -7.10
N THR A 42 -24.67 0.33 -5.86
CA THR A 42 -25.87 -0.33 -5.31
C THR A 42 -26.80 0.71 -4.66
N LYS A 43 -27.88 1.07 -5.37
CA LYS A 43 -28.86 2.08 -4.90
C LYS A 43 -29.41 1.81 -3.50
N ARG A 44 -29.63 0.52 -3.16
CA ARG A 44 -30.14 0.10 -1.85
C ARG A 44 -29.15 0.39 -0.72
N LEU A 45 -27.85 0.18 -0.96
CA LEU A 45 -26.80 0.37 0.04
C LEU A 45 -26.57 1.86 0.30
N ARG A 46 -26.38 2.67 -0.75
CA ARG A 46 -26.19 4.13 -0.62
C ARG A 46 -27.37 4.88 0.01
N SER A 47 -28.56 4.29 0.02
CA SER A 47 -29.73 4.90 0.64
C SER A 47 -29.65 4.89 2.17
N GLN A 48 -28.82 4.04 2.77
CA GLN A 48 -28.62 4.01 4.21
C GLN A 48 -27.35 4.78 4.56
N LYS A 49 -27.47 5.73 5.51
CA LYS A 49 -26.36 6.63 5.89
C LYS A 49 -25.14 5.87 6.40
N GLU A 50 -25.35 4.73 7.06
CA GLU A 50 -24.29 3.88 7.60
C GLU A 50 -23.35 3.38 6.50
N TYR A 51 -23.89 2.87 5.39
CA TYR A 51 -23.08 2.39 4.27
C TYR A 51 -22.35 3.52 3.56
N VAL A 52 -22.88 4.75 3.56
CA VAL A 52 -22.18 5.91 3.00
C VAL A 52 -20.97 6.28 3.85
N VAL A 53 -21.07 6.22 5.18
CA VAL A 53 -19.93 6.43 6.10
C VAL A 53 -18.88 5.33 5.88
N ILE A 54 -19.29 4.06 5.80
CA ILE A 54 -18.39 2.94 5.52
C ILE A 54 -17.67 3.14 4.18
N ALA A 55 -18.39 3.51 3.12
CA ALA A 55 -17.80 3.76 1.80
C ALA A 55 -16.80 4.93 1.83
N SER A 56 -17.07 5.98 2.61
CA SER A 56 -16.12 7.08 2.78
C SER A 56 -14.84 6.63 3.48
N ASN A 57 -14.94 5.79 4.51
CA ASN A 57 -13.78 5.21 5.18
C ASN A 57 -12.94 4.34 4.22
N MET A 58 -13.61 3.52 3.40
CA MET A 58 -12.94 2.71 2.37
C MET A 58 -12.21 3.58 1.34
N ILE A 59 -12.76 4.72 0.93
CA ILE A 59 -12.05 5.65 0.04
C ILE A 59 -10.80 6.22 0.70
N PHE A 60 -10.86 6.55 1.99
CA PHE A 60 -9.68 6.96 2.76
C PHE A 60 -8.63 5.85 2.79
N ASP A 61 -9.02 4.63 3.14
CA ASP A 61 -8.11 3.47 3.19
C ASP A 61 -7.48 3.18 1.81
N ALA A 62 -8.25 3.32 0.72
CA ALA A 62 -7.74 3.21 -0.64
C ALA A 62 -6.70 4.30 -0.96
N THR A 63 -6.90 5.53 -0.48
CA THR A 63 -5.94 6.63 -0.64
C THR A 63 -4.63 6.34 0.09
N PHE A 64 -4.70 5.80 1.30
CA PHE A 64 -3.50 5.35 2.02
C PHE A 64 -2.82 4.17 1.32
N GLY A 65 -3.59 3.20 0.83
CA GLY A 65 -3.09 2.08 0.03
C GLY A 65 -2.32 2.53 -1.22
N LEU A 66 -2.87 3.52 -1.94
CA LEU A 66 -2.20 4.14 -3.08
C LEU A 66 -0.86 4.80 -2.67
N GLY A 67 -0.85 5.51 -1.55
CA GLY A 67 0.37 6.11 -1.01
C GLY A 67 1.45 5.08 -0.70
N TYR A 68 1.09 3.97 -0.04
CA TYR A 68 2.01 2.87 0.23
C TYR A 68 2.54 2.21 -1.05
N PHE A 69 1.66 1.99 -2.02
CA PHE A 69 2.02 1.39 -3.30
C PHE A 69 3.04 2.26 -4.07
N ILE A 70 2.76 3.56 -4.20
CA ILE A 70 3.65 4.51 -4.89
C ILE A 70 5.00 4.61 -4.16
N ALA A 71 4.97 4.74 -2.82
CA ALA A 71 6.19 4.82 -2.02
C ALA A 71 7.05 3.55 -2.14
N GLY A 72 6.42 2.37 -2.16
CA GLY A 72 7.09 1.09 -2.36
C GLY A 72 7.77 1.00 -3.73
N ILE A 73 7.04 1.34 -4.81
CA ILE A 73 7.59 1.36 -6.18
C ILE A 73 8.77 2.32 -6.29
N TYR A 74 8.62 3.54 -5.77
CA TYR A 74 9.67 4.56 -5.84
C TYR A 74 10.95 4.09 -5.14
N ARG A 75 10.83 3.48 -3.96
CA ARG A 75 11.99 2.91 -3.23
C ARG A 75 12.61 1.72 -3.97
N LEU A 76 11.79 0.87 -4.60
CA LEU A 76 12.28 -0.22 -5.45
C LEU A 76 13.09 0.32 -6.64
N GLN A 77 12.59 1.36 -7.31
CA GLN A 77 13.26 1.98 -8.46
C GLN A 77 14.61 2.56 -8.08
N ILE A 78 14.69 3.29 -6.96
CA ILE A 78 15.96 3.81 -6.44
C ILE A 78 16.93 2.65 -6.18
N TYR A 79 16.49 1.61 -5.47
CA TYR A 79 17.34 0.46 -5.15
C TYR A 79 17.92 -0.21 -6.40
N TYR A 80 17.10 -0.44 -7.44
CA TYR A 80 17.58 -1.03 -8.69
C TYR A 80 18.49 -0.09 -9.49
N THR A 81 18.25 1.22 -9.44
CA THR A 81 19.10 2.21 -10.11
C THR A 81 20.48 2.25 -9.46
N GLU A 82 20.54 2.18 -8.13
CA GLU A 82 21.81 2.15 -7.38
C GLU A 82 22.60 0.85 -7.57
N GLN A 83 21.94 -0.28 -7.83
CA GLN A 83 22.62 -1.56 -8.11
C GLN A 83 23.25 -1.64 -9.52
N CYS A 84 22.76 -0.84 -10.47
CA CYS A 84 23.23 -0.84 -11.87
C CYS A 84 24.33 0.19 -12.16
N ASN A 85 24.67 1.06 -11.20
CA ASN A 85 25.76 2.03 -11.26
C ASN A 85 26.97 1.52 -10.48
#